data_AF-A0A6P0WK44-F1
#
_entry.id   AF-A0A6P0WK44-F1
#
_cell.length_a   1.000
_cell.length_b   1.000
_cell.length_c   1.000
_cell.angle_alpha   90.00
_cell.angle_beta   90.00
_cell.angle_gamma   90.00
#
_symmetry.space_group_name_H-M   'P 1'
#
loop_
_entity.id
_entity.type
_entity.pdbx_description
1 polymer ?
#
loop_
_entity_poly.entity_id
_entity_poly.type
_entity_poly.pdbx_seq_one_letter_code
_entity_poly.pdbx_strand_id
1 'polypeptide(L)'
;MNNTTMAGITPDHVQDIFDRSALTYEIYGVPPKIVVAVCQLPNGFIITGQGACVDTTAFNEEAGKRVANNQLLDKIWELEGYLLQQHLFDIGRADDFVD
;
A
#
# COMPACT_ATOMS: atom_id res chain seq x y z
N MET A 1 -7.15 -20.89 -11.55
CA MET A 1 -7.43 -20.09 -12.76
C MET A 1 -8.29 -18.93 -12.32
N ASN A 2 -7.69 -17.79 -12.00
CA ASN A 2 -8.44 -16.59 -11.61
C ASN A 2 -8.27 -15.56 -12.74
N ASN A 3 -9.40 -14.97 -13.12
CA ASN A 3 -9.61 -14.12 -14.29
C ASN A 3 -8.79 -12.82 -14.24
N THR A 4 -7.51 -12.86 -14.61
CA THR A 4 -6.81 -11.65 -15.08
C THR A 4 -7.18 -11.41 -16.54
N THR A 5 -8.45 -11.13 -16.79
CA THR A 5 -8.88 -10.48 -18.03
C THR A 5 -8.17 -9.13 -18.08
N MET A 6 -7.77 -8.67 -19.26
CA MET A 6 -7.00 -7.44 -19.55
C MET A 6 -7.62 -6.12 -19.03
N ALA A 7 -7.86 -6.02 -17.72
CA ALA A 7 -8.38 -4.86 -17.02
C ALA A 7 -7.29 -4.40 -16.04
N GLY A 8 -6.97 -3.11 -16.05
CA GLY A 8 -5.94 -2.53 -15.19
C GLY A 8 -6.22 -2.71 -13.69
N ILE A 9 -5.26 -2.29 -12.86
CA ILE A 9 -5.42 -2.31 -11.41
C ILE A 9 -6.61 -1.43 -10.99
N THR A 10 -7.48 -1.96 -10.14
CA THR A 10 -8.68 -1.27 -9.65
C THR A 10 -8.56 -0.90 -8.17
N PRO A 11 -9.26 0.15 -7.71
CA PRO A 11 -9.28 0.50 -6.28
C PRO A 11 -9.78 -0.65 -5.40
N ASP A 12 -10.81 -1.37 -5.84
CA ASP A 12 -11.38 -2.50 -5.09
C ASP A 12 -10.36 -3.65 -4.92
N HIS A 13 -9.54 -3.92 -5.93
CA HIS A 13 -8.47 -4.92 -5.84
C HIS A 13 -7.38 -4.52 -4.84
N VAL A 14 -6.96 -3.25 -4.87
CA VAL A 14 -5.98 -2.72 -3.90
C VAL A 14 -6.55 -2.76 -2.48
N GLN A 15 -7.83 -2.43 -2.31
CA GLN A 15 -8.51 -2.51 -1.03
C GLN A 15 -8.63 -3.96 -0.52
N ASP A 16 -8.97 -4.93 -1.37
CA ASP A 16 -9.03 -6.35 -1.00
C ASP A 16 -7.67 -6.86 -0.49
N ILE A 17 -6.57 -6.51 -1.17
CA ILE A 17 -5.22 -6.87 -0.72
C ILE A 17 -4.94 -6.27 0.66
N PHE A 18 -5.26 -5.00 0.85
CA PHE A 18 -5.06 -4.31 2.13
C PHE A 18 -5.88 -4.96 3.26
N ASP A 19 -7.15 -5.27 3.01
CA ASP A 19 -8.06 -5.87 3.99
C ASP A 19 -7.65 -7.29 4.40
N ARG A 20 -6.96 -8.01 3.51
CA ARG A 20 -6.41 -9.36 3.76
C ARG A 20 -5.02 -9.35 4.36
N SER A 21 -4.41 -8.17 4.54
CA SER A 21 -3.05 -8.03 5.07
C SER A 21 -3.03 -8.02 6.60
N ALA A 22 -1.91 -8.45 7.19
CA ALA A 22 -1.69 -8.34 8.62
C ALA A 22 -1.05 -6.99 8.95
N LEU A 23 -1.71 -6.19 9.80
CA LEU A 23 -1.35 -4.80 10.07
C LEU A 23 -1.03 -4.58 11.55
N THR A 24 0.13 -4.01 11.84
CA THR A 24 0.51 -3.53 13.18
C THR A 24 0.88 -2.06 13.15
N TYR A 25 0.71 -1.37 14.27
CA TYR A 25 1.07 0.04 14.41
C TYR A 25 1.95 0.24 15.64
N GLU A 26 2.97 1.09 15.48
CA GLU A 26 3.83 1.54 16.56
C GLU A 26 3.87 3.06 16.59
N ILE A 27 3.90 3.64 17.80
CA ILE A 27 3.89 5.08 18.01
C ILE A 27 5.23 5.48 18.61
N TYR A 28 5.87 6.50 18.02
CA TYR A 28 7.15 7.00 18.49
C TYR A 28 7.13 8.50 18.80
N GLY A 29 8.07 8.92 19.63
CA GLY A 29 8.31 10.32 20.02
C GLY A 29 8.02 10.60 21.50
N VAL A 30 8.74 11.56 22.07
CA VAL A 30 8.47 12.13 23.40
C VAL A 30 8.44 13.66 23.29
N PRO A 31 7.25 14.29 23.20
CA PRO A 31 5.91 13.67 23.15
C PRO A 31 5.65 12.89 21.84
N PRO A 32 4.62 12.01 21.80
CA PRO A 32 4.26 11.25 20.59
C PRO A 32 4.10 12.13 19.36
N LYS A 33 4.68 11.70 18.23
CA LYS A 33 4.77 12.53 17.02
C LYS A 33 4.51 11.76 15.73
N ILE A 34 4.66 10.45 15.74
CA ILE A 34 4.53 9.63 14.52
C ILE A 34 3.87 8.29 14.83
N VAL A 35 2.99 7.88 13.91
CA VAL A 35 2.47 6.52 13.82
C VAL A 35 3.19 5.83 12.66
N VAL A 36 3.78 4.67 12.91
CA VAL A 36 4.36 3.80 11.89
C VAL A 36 3.49 2.57 11.77
N ALA A 37 3.06 2.24 10.56
CA ALA A 37 2.32 1.05 10.24
C ALA A 37 3.26 0.03 9.56
N VAL A 38 3.22 -1.22 10.01
CA VAL A 38 3.91 -2.36 9.37
C VAL A 38 2.83 -3.28 8.84
N CYS A 39 2.83 -3.52 7.53
CA CYS A 39 1.80 -4.28 6.83
C CYS A 39 2.45 -5.45 6.09
N GLN A 40 2.08 -6.66 6.48
CA GLN A 40 2.46 -7.88 5.77
C GLN A 40 1.36 -8.25 4.78
N LEU A 41 1.69 -8.15 3.49
CA LEU A 41 0.80 -8.49 2.37
C LEU A 41 0.50 -10.00 2.33
N PRO A 42 -0.56 -10.44 1.63
CA PRO A 42 -0.93 -11.86 1.57
C PRO A 42 0.16 -12.79 1.01
N ASN A 43 1.08 -12.26 0.21
CA ASN A 43 2.24 -12.99 -0.32
C ASN A 43 3.43 -13.03 0.65
N GLY A 44 3.32 -12.43 1.84
CA GLY A 44 4.36 -12.36 2.86
C GLY A 44 5.30 -11.16 2.75
N PHE A 45 5.21 -10.34 1.70
CA PHE A 45 6.02 -9.14 1.54
C PHE A 45 5.61 -8.07 2.55
N ILE A 46 6.58 -7.36 3.13
CA ILE A 46 6.32 -6.35 4.16
C ILE A 46 6.52 -4.97 3.56
N ILE A 47 5.49 -4.13 3.70
CA ILE A 47 5.55 -2.70 3.42
C ILE A 47 5.30 -1.90 4.70
N THR A 48 5.78 -0.66 4.71
CA THR A 48 5.59 0.26 5.84
C THR A 48 4.90 1.54 5.40
N GLY A 49 4.07 2.09 6.26
CA GLY A 49 3.44 3.41 6.12
C GLY A 49 3.72 4.26 7.35
N GLN A 50 3.62 5.58 7.22
CA GLN A 50 3.80 6.49 8.35
C GLN A 50 2.88 7.70 8.29
N GLY A 51 2.38 8.10 9.46
CA GLY A 51 1.66 9.35 9.67
C GLY A 51 2.37 10.17 10.74
N ALA A 52 3.21 11.11 10.31
CA ALA A 52 3.92 12.03 11.19
C ALA A 52 3.16 13.35 11.35
N CYS A 53 3.10 13.86 12.58
CA CYS A 53 2.52 15.16 12.90
C CYS A 53 3.61 16.23 13.05
N VAL A 54 3.30 17.45 12.63
CA VAL A 54 4.22 18.61 12.75
C VAL A 54 4.15 19.21 14.16
N ASP A 55 2.94 19.36 14.71
CA ASP A 55 2.66 19.92 16.03
C ASP A 55 2.20 18.83 17.01
N THR A 56 3.04 18.54 17.99
CA THR A 56 2.78 17.49 18.98
C THR A 56 1.62 17.81 19.92
N THR A 57 1.24 19.08 20.05
CA THR A 57 0.06 19.48 20.85
C THR A 57 -1.26 19.14 20.16
N ALA A 58 -1.22 18.95 18.84
CA ALA A 58 -2.33 18.53 18.00
C ALA A 58 -2.20 17.06 17.53
N PHE A 59 -1.31 16.27 18.16
CA PHE A 59 -1.13 14.88 17.79
C PHE A 59 -2.42 14.09 17.98
N ASN A 60 -2.84 13.40 16.91
CA ASN A 60 -4.00 12.53 16.91
C ASN A 60 -3.60 11.20 16.27
N GLU A 61 -3.54 10.16 17.10
CA GLU A 61 -3.13 8.81 16.68
C GLU A 61 -3.99 8.29 15.52
N GLU A 62 -5.31 8.47 15.59
CA GLU A 62 -6.23 8.03 14.53
C GLU A 62 -6.00 8.77 13.21
N ALA A 63 -5.62 10.06 13.27
CA ALA A 63 -5.19 10.80 12.09
C ALA A 63 -3.88 10.25 11.52
N GLY A 64 -2.91 9.93 12.39
CA GLY A 64 -1.66 9.28 12.00
C GLY A 64 -1.89 7.92 11.32
N LYS A 65 -2.76 7.07 11.88
CA LYS A 65 -3.15 5.79 11.29
C LYS A 65 -3.79 5.95 9.92
N ARG A 66 -4.72 6.91 9.75
CA ARG A 66 -5.33 7.19 8.43
C ARG A 66 -4.28 7.57 7.38
N VAL A 67 -3.34 8.45 7.73
CA VAL A 67 -2.26 8.84 6.81
C VAL A 67 -1.35 7.66 6.49
N ALA A 68 -0.98 6.86 7.49
CA ALA A 68 -0.17 5.67 7.29
C ALA A 68 -0.87 4.65 6.38
N ASN A 69 -2.19 4.46 6.53
CA ASN A 69 -2.98 3.55 5.71
C ASN A 69 -3.09 4.02 4.26
N ASN A 70 -3.30 5.31 4.03
CA ASN A 70 -3.30 5.87 2.67
C ASN A 70 -1.95 5.60 1.98
N GLN A 71 -0.83 5.81 2.69
CA GLN A 71 0.49 5.51 2.15
C GLN A 71 0.69 4.01 1.85
N LEU A 72 0.11 3.11 2.66
CA LEU A 72 0.15 1.68 2.39
C LEU A 72 -0.67 1.30 1.15
N LEU A 73 -1.86 1.88 0.97
CA LEU A 73 -2.70 1.69 -0.21
C LEU A 73 -1.98 2.16 -1.48
N ASP A 74 -1.35 3.34 -1.44
CA ASP A 74 -0.55 3.87 -2.56
C ASP A 74 0.60 2.92 -2.92
N LYS A 75 1.27 2.34 -1.91
CA LYS A 75 2.34 1.35 -2.13
C LYS A 75 1.82 0.05 -2.74
N ILE A 76 0.68 -0.46 -2.29
CA ILE A 76 0.05 -1.65 -2.90
C ILE A 76 -0.29 -1.36 -4.36
N TRP A 77 -0.85 -0.20 -4.65
CA TRP A 77 -1.15 0.23 -6.02
C TRP A 77 0.10 0.23 -6.90
N GLU A 78 1.19 0.84 -6.45
CA GLU A 78 2.48 0.87 -7.16
C GLU A 78 3.01 -0.54 -7.44
N LEU A 79 3.00 -1.41 -6.42
CA LEU A 79 3.48 -2.79 -6.52
C LEU A 79 2.63 -3.62 -7.49
N GLU A 80 1.30 -3.54 -7.41
CA GLU A 80 0.40 -4.26 -8.31
C GLU A 80 0.52 -3.76 -9.75
N GLY A 81 0.72 -2.45 -9.95
CA GLY A 81 1.01 -1.88 -11.26
C GLY A 81 2.32 -2.40 -11.84
N TYR A 82 3.40 -2.43 -11.05
CA TYR A 82 4.68 -3.00 -11.46
C TYR A 82 4.56 -4.50 -11.77
N LEU A 83 3.88 -5.29 -10.94
CA LEU A 83 3.68 -6.73 -11.16
C LEU A 83 2.90 -7.00 -12.44
N LEU A 84 1.86 -6.21 -12.73
CA LEU A 84 1.11 -6.31 -13.98
C LEU A 84 2.00 -5.99 -15.19
N GLN A 85 2.77 -4.89 -15.13
CA GLN A 85 3.68 -4.51 -16.21
C GLN A 85 4.77 -5.57 -16.43
N GLN A 86 5.34 -6.11 -15.35
CA GLN A 86 6.34 -7.18 -15.40
C GLN A 86 5.75 -8.45 -16.02
N HIS A 87 4.52 -8.81 -15.65
CA HIS A 87 3.83 -9.95 -16.25
C HIS A 87 3.66 -9.78 -17.76
N LEU A 88 3.25 -8.59 -18.21
CA LEU A 88 3.11 -8.26 -19.63
C LEU A 88 4.45 -8.33 -20.37
N PHE A 89 5.53 -7.84 -19.75
CA PHE A 89 6.89 -7.96 -20.29
C PHE A 89 7.31 -9.42 -20.46
N ASP A 90 7.12 -10.25 -19.42
CA ASP A 90 7.54 -11.66 -19.42
C ASP A 90 6.83 -12.49 -20.50
N ILE A 91 5.58 -12.15 -20.85
CA ILE A 91 4.80 -12.81 -21.91
C ILE A 91 4.96 -12.16 -23.30
N GLY A 92 5.87 -11.18 -23.45
CA GLY A 92 6.16 -10.52 -24.73
C GLY A 92 5.08 -9.54 -25.21
N ARG A 93 4.34 -8.93 -24.27
CA ARG A 93 3.22 -8.01 -24.52
C ARG A 93 3.41 -6.62 -23.90
N ALA A 94 4.65 -6.24 -23.57
CA ALA A 94 4.92 -4.93 -22.98
C ALA A 94 4.57 -3.77 -23.93
N ASP A 95 4.72 -3.99 -25.23
CA ASP A 95 4.53 -2.95 -26.25
C ASP A 95 3.05 -2.71 -26.60
N ASP A 96 2.12 -3.54 -26.12
CA ASP A 96 0.68 -3.43 -26.40
C ASP A 96 0.06 -2.11 -25.86
N PHE A 97 0.78 -1.39 -25.00
CA PHE A 97 0.31 -0.20 -24.28
C PHE A 97 1.25 1.01 -24.39
N VAL A 98 2.22 0.95 -25.30
CA VAL A 98 3.09 2.07 -25.64
C VAL A 98 2.54 2.69 -26.92
N ASP A 99 1.78 3.78 -26.78
CA ASP A 99 1.34 4.62 -27.92
C ASP A 99 2.53 5.33 -28.59
#